data_AF-A0AA35JHG2-F1
#
_entry.id   AF-A0AA35JHG2-F1
#
_cell.length_a   1.000
_cell.length_b   1.000
_cell.length_c   1.000
_cell.angle_alpha   90.00
_cell.angle_beta   90.00
_cell.angle_gamma   90.00
#
_symmetry.space_group_name_H-M   'P 1'
#
loop_
_entity.id
_entity.type
_entity.pdbx_description
1 polymer ?
#
loop_
_entity_poly.entity_id
_entity_poly.type
_entity_poly.pdbx_seq_one_letter_code
_entity_poly.pdbx_strand_id
1 'polypeptide(L)'
;MSSTSTFTRWKKADLIDLANKLEIDGFPNYAKKSDMIEFLEAHLNRLESPVDFKDDYPELRSFYESIIVDQSNDEGGVSGSLSGSSDTAANDSDLEKAYIKDDDDGSQSADEASAKQPGADASAKANFNLLDFSADRDSSVSALTKFKFDFQDYVSDIKCHAQKLNENVQDCLSTISSVDAIFSLVECSLLVRDLLAAGRPTVSSSSSSSSSSSLASSFEAAAASHASHAQPQRILDYCLPILTWLLFFRGIPTLVSYYINFIRYDLDIELDPMTFNLSKFLISLAIFKTCNNKNIDFHSFQYVDQVWTQLCSVNHSLGTVPLVLSMASCLLTLYVL
;
A
#
# COMPACT_ATOMS: atom_id res chain seq x y z
N MET A 1 12.84 -19.09 40.28
CA MET A 1 11.61 -19.69 39.73
C MET A 1 11.06 -18.69 38.72
N SER A 2 10.84 -19.08 37.46
CA SER A 2 10.30 -18.17 36.44
C SER A 2 8.79 -18.05 36.65
N SER A 3 8.34 -16.98 37.31
CA SER A 3 6.94 -16.61 37.32
C SER A 3 6.49 -16.45 35.87
N THR A 4 5.43 -17.16 35.50
CA THR A 4 4.89 -17.08 34.14
C THR A 4 4.23 -15.71 34.01
N SER A 5 4.88 -14.77 33.33
CA SER A 5 4.40 -13.40 33.16
C SER A 5 2.95 -13.36 32.67
N THR A 6 2.11 -12.55 33.31
CA THR A 6 0.70 -12.35 32.95
C THR A 6 0.53 -11.85 31.51
N PHE A 7 1.53 -11.13 30.99
CA PHE A 7 1.56 -10.58 29.63
C PHE A 7 1.85 -11.64 28.55
N THR A 8 2.24 -12.87 28.93
CA THR A 8 2.44 -13.97 27.96
C THR A 8 1.18 -14.33 27.20
N ARG A 9 -0.01 -14.07 27.75
CA ARG A 9 -1.31 -14.35 27.12
C ARG A 9 -1.74 -13.29 26.11
N TRP A 10 -1.12 -12.11 26.12
CA TRP A 10 -1.55 -10.95 25.34
C TRP A 10 -1.04 -11.01 23.89
N LYS A 11 -1.77 -10.40 22.95
CA LYS A 11 -1.27 -10.26 21.57
C LYS A 11 -0.26 -9.11 21.50
N LYS A 12 0.61 -9.12 20.48
CA LYS A 12 1.59 -8.04 20.29
C LYS A 12 0.93 -6.66 20.16
N ALA A 13 -0.21 -6.59 19.49
CA ALA A 13 -0.97 -5.34 19.35
C ALA A 13 -1.41 -4.78 20.70
N ASP A 14 -1.92 -5.64 21.60
CA ASP A 14 -2.37 -5.24 22.94
C ASP A 14 -1.20 -4.73 23.80
N LEU A 15 0.00 -5.30 23.64
CA LEU A 15 1.22 -4.83 24.32
C LEU A 15 1.65 -3.44 23.83
N ILE A 16 1.52 -3.17 22.52
CA ILE A 16 1.84 -1.86 21.94
C ILE A 16 0.80 -0.82 22.36
N ASP A 17 -0.49 -1.17 22.35
CA ASP A 17 -1.56 -0.28 22.81
C ASP A 17 -1.35 0.11 24.27
N LEU A 18 -1.02 -0.85 25.14
CA LEU A 18 -0.71 -0.59 26.54
C LEU A 18 0.55 0.29 26.71
N ALA A 19 1.61 0.02 25.95
CA ALA A 19 2.83 0.84 25.99
C ALA A 19 2.59 2.29 25.55
N ASN A 20 1.74 2.48 24.52
CA ASN A 20 1.35 3.81 24.05
C ASN A 20 0.49 4.55 25.07
N LYS A 21 -0.46 3.86 25.73
CA LYS A 21 -1.28 4.47 26.78
C LYS A 21 -0.44 4.87 27.99
N LEU A 22 0.57 4.07 28.33
CA LEU A 22 1.54 4.37 29.40
C LEU A 22 2.59 5.41 28.99
N GLU A 23 2.54 5.94 27.77
CA GLU A 23 3.49 6.91 27.22
C GLU A 23 4.96 6.47 27.37
N ILE A 24 5.24 5.19 27.13
CA ILE A 24 6.59 4.63 27.30
C ILE A 24 7.47 5.00 26.09
N ASP A 25 8.33 6.00 26.28
CA ASP A 25 9.31 6.40 25.28
C ASP A 25 10.27 5.25 24.92
N GLY A 26 10.40 4.97 23.62
CA GLY A 26 11.36 3.98 23.10
C GLY A 26 10.90 2.52 23.14
N PHE A 27 9.59 2.27 23.22
CA PHE A 27 9.07 0.90 23.17
C PHE A 27 9.42 0.19 21.85
N PRO A 28 10.03 -1.01 21.89
CA PRO A 28 10.56 -1.65 20.68
C PRO A 28 9.45 -2.33 19.86
N ASN A 29 8.84 -1.59 18.94
CA ASN A 29 7.73 -2.06 18.08
C ASN A 29 8.07 -3.27 17.19
N TYR A 30 9.36 -3.53 16.93
CA TYR A 30 9.82 -4.62 16.07
C TYR A 30 10.40 -5.83 16.84
N ALA A 31 10.42 -5.78 18.18
CA ALA A 31 11.05 -6.82 18.98
C ALA A 31 10.23 -8.13 19.06
N LYS A 32 10.88 -9.17 19.59
CA LYS A 32 10.18 -10.41 19.94
C LYS A 32 9.21 -10.13 21.09
N LYS A 33 8.12 -10.90 21.14
CA LYS A 33 7.08 -10.73 22.17
C LYS A 33 7.66 -10.88 23.58
N SER A 34 8.64 -11.78 23.78
CA SER A 34 9.38 -11.94 25.04
C SER A 34 10.02 -10.64 25.50
N ASP A 35 10.72 -9.97 24.59
CA ASP A 35 11.53 -8.79 24.89
C ASP A 35 10.63 -7.58 25.16
N MET A 36 9.49 -7.49 24.45
CA MET A 36 8.45 -6.49 24.71
C MET A 36 7.83 -6.65 26.10
N ILE A 37 7.59 -7.90 26.52
CA ILE A 37 7.07 -8.21 27.86
C ILE A 37 8.09 -7.83 28.93
N GLU A 38 9.35 -8.24 28.76
CA GLU A 38 10.42 -7.93 29.72
C GLU A 38 10.62 -6.41 29.87
N PHE A 39 10.56 -5.66 28.77
CA PHE A 39 10.67 -4.21 28.78
C PHE A 39 9.49 -3.55 29.54
N LEU A 40 8.28 -4.01 29.30
CA LEU A 40 7.08 -3.50 29.96
C LEU A 40 7.10 -3.79 31.46
N GLU A 41 7.49 -5.00 31.86
CA GLU A 41 7.62 -5.39 33.27
C GLU A 41 8.72 -4.60 33.98
N ALA A 42 9.87 -4.39 33.33
CA ALA A 42 10.95 -3.57 33.87
C ALA A 42 10.49 -2.12 34.09
N HIS A 43 9.68 -1.57 33.17
CA HIS A 43 9.12 -0.24 33.30
C HIS A 43 8.10 -0.16 34.45
N LEU A 44 7.17 -1.11 34.53
CA LEU A 44 6.15 -1.18 35.59
C LEU A 44 6.75 -1.37 36.98
N ASN A 45 7.84 -2.12 37.10
CA ASN A 45 8.57 -2.30 38.37
C ASN A 45 9.41 -1.08 38.76
N ARG A 46 9.72 -0.18 37.82
CA ARG A 46 10.50 1.04 38.08
C ARG A 46 9.62 2.22 38.53
N LEU A 47 8.32 2.18 38.24
CA LEU A 47 7.38 3.21 38.67
C LEU A 47 7.29 3.22 40.21
N GLU A 48 7.57 4.38 40.81
CA GLU A 48 7.60 4.57 42.27
C GLU A 48 6.20 4.50 42.90
N SER A 49 5.16 4.75 42.10
CA SER A 49 3.75 4.61 42.48
C SER A 49 3.03 3.66 41.52
N PRO A 50 2.22 2.71 42.04
CA PRO A 50 1.41 1.86 41.18
C PRO A 50 0.43 2.71 40.36
N VAL A 51 0.33 2.41 39.07
CA VAL A 51 -0.61 3.07 38.16
C VAL A 51 -2.05 2.80 38.62
N ASP A 52 -2.93 3.78 38.54
CA ASP A 52 -4.33 3.62 38.98
C ASP A 52 -5.08 2.64 38.07
N PHE A 53 -5.19 1.40 38.54
CA PHE A 53 -5.82 0.30 37.83
C PHE A 53 -7.35 0.27 38.01
N LYS A 54 -7.95 1.22 38.76
CA LYS A 54 -9.41 1.24 38.97
C LYS A 54 -10.16 1.91 37.83
N ASP A 55 -9.64 3.03 37.32
CA ASP A 55 -10.35 3.85 36.34
C ASP A 55 -9.65 3.86 34.97
N ASP A 56 -8.32 3.88 34.92
CA ASP A 56 -7.57 4.10 33.67
C ASP A 56 -7.03 2.81 33.03
N TYR A 57 -6.66 1.80 33.84
CA TYR A 57 -5.98 0.58 33.36
C TYR A 57 -6.48 -0.72 34.02
N PRO A 58 -7.74 -1.13 33.77
CA PRO A 58 -8.29 -2.36 34.37
C PRO A 58 -7.51 -3.62 33.98
N GLU A 59 -6.83 -3.60 32.83
CA GLU A 59 -6.01 -4.70 32.32
C GLU A 59 -4.74 -4.98 33.16
N LEU A 60 -4.20 -3.98 33.86
CA LEU A 60 -3.02 -4.11 34.73
C LEU A 60 -3.35 -4.74 36.10
N ARG A 61 -4.64 -4.88 36.44
CA ARG A 61 -5.09 -5.42 37.73
C ARG A 61 -4.49 -6.80 38.02
N SER A 62 -4.50 -7.68 37.03
CA SER A 62 -4.00 -9.06 37.17
C SER A 62 -2.48 -9.12 37.43
N PHE A 63 -1.72 -8.14 36.95
CA PHE A 63 -0.29 -8.02 37.18
C PHE A 63 -0.01 -7.57 38.63
N TYR A 64 -0.63 -6.48 39.09
CA TYR A 64 -0.42 -6.00 40.46
C TYR A 64 -0.96 -6.97 41.52
N GLU A 65 -2.07 -7.65 41.26
CA GLU A 65 -2.62 -8.66 42.16
C GLU A 65 -1.66 -9.85 42.33
N SER A 66 -0.92 -10.24 41.26
CA SER A 66 0.11 -11.28 41.35
C SER A 66 1.33 -10.86 42.19
N ILE A 67 1.75 -9.59 42.11
CA ILE A 67 2.89 -9.07 42.90
C ILE A 67 2.57 -9.01 44.40
N ILE A 68 1.34 -8.62 44.75
CA ILE A 68 0.91 -8.51 46.16
C ILE A 68 0.84 -9.89 46.82
N VAL A 69 0.36 -10.91 46.10
CA VAL A 69 0.27 -12.28 46.61
C VAL A 69 1.66 -12.85 46.92
N ASP A 70 2.65 -12.59 46.06
CA ASP A 70 4.02 -13.07 46.28
C ASP A 70 4.70 -12.40 47.48
N GLN A 71 4.42 -11.12 47.77
CA GLN A 71 4.96 -10.43 48.95
C GLN A 71 4.29 -10.87 50.26
N SER A 72 3.02 -11.28 50.22
CA SER A 72 2.28 -11.70 51.42
C SER A 72 2.65 -13.10 51.94
N ASN A 73 3.38 -13.90 51.14
CA ASN A 73 3.78 -15.26 51.50
C ASN A 73 5.15 -15.37 52.17
N ASP A 74 5.89 -14.26 52.33
CA ASP A 74 7.30 -14.28 52.79
C ASP A 74 7.51 -13.79 54.24
N GLU A 75 6.44 -13.47 54.98
CA GLU A 75 6.53 -13.15 56.42
C GLU A 75 6.23 -14.36 57.32
N GLY A 76 6.91 -15.48 57.07
CA GLY A 76 6.71 -16.71 57.83
C GLY A 76 7.91 -17.65 57.91
N GLY A 77 8.89 -17.34 58.78
CA GLY A 77 9.69 -18.37 59.46
C GLY A 77 11.19 -18.41 59.19
N VAL A 78 11.94 -17.90 60.18
CA VAL A 78 13.36 -18.14 60.44
C VAL A 78 13.67 -19.64 60.57
N SER A 79 14.76 -20.12 59.93
CA SER A 79 15.90 -20.84 60.57
C SER A 79 16.70 -21.70 59.59
N GLY A 80 18.05 -21.56 59.61
CA GLY A 80 18.94 -22.72 59.53
C GLY A 80 19.92 -22.83 58.36
N SER A 81 21.15 -22.36 58.60
CA SER A 81 22.42 -23.09 58.43
C SER A 81 22.92 -23.65 57.08
N LEU A 82 24.19 -23.28 56.84
CA LEU A 82 25.33 -24.06 56.33
C LEU A 82 25.51 -24.32 54.81
N SER A 83 26.58 -23.69 54.30
CA SER A 83 27.78 -24.33 53.72
C SER A 83 27.63 -25.33 52.56
N GLY A 84 28.19 -24.99 51.39
CA GLY A 84 28.49 -25.99 50.37
C GLY A 84 29.04 -25.43 49.05
N SER A 85 30.36 -25.38 48.93
CA SER A 85 31.15 -25.26 47.70
C SER A 85 30.84 -26.37 46.68
N SER A 86 30.89 -26.10 45.36
CA SER A 86 31.68 -26.90 44.39
C SER A 86 31.55 -26.35 42.97
N ASP A 87 32.72 -26.23 42.32
CA ASP A 87 32.94 -26.13 40.88
C ASP A 87 32.35 -27.31 40.07
N THR A 88 32.22 -27.05 38.75
CA THR A 88 32.30 -27.91 37.54
C THR A 88 31.13 -27.58 36.60
N ALA A 89 31.16 -27.71 35.28
CA ALA A 89 32.14 -27.82 34.21
C ALA A 89 31.30 -27.90 32.90
N ALA A 90 31.94 -27.78 31.74
CA ALA A 90 31.33 -27.77 30.41
C ALA A 90 30.50 -29.02 30.04
N ASN A 91 29.50 -28.83 29.16
CA ASN A 91 29.21 -29.60 27.94
C ASN A 91 27.90 -29.09 27.29
N ASP A 92 27.91 -28.64 26.03
CA ASP A 92 27.78 -29.44 24.79
C ASP A 92 26.32 -29.91 24.62
N SER A 93 25.51 -29.40 23.70
CA SER A 93 25.48 -29.74 22.26
C SER A 93 24.17 -29.08 21.73
N ASP A 94 24.18 -28.37 20.62
CA ASP A 94 23.99 -28.87 19.24
C ASP A 94 22.70 -29.67 19.02
N LEU A 95 22.04 -29.42 17.88
CA LEU A 95 20.88 -30.13 17.32
C LEU A 95 19.46 -29.67 17.72
N GLU A 96 18.87 -28.74 16.95
CA GLU A 96 17.61 -29.05 16.27
C GLU A 96 17.41 -28.18 15.03
N LYS A 97 17.78 -28.79 13.90
CA LYS A 97 17.54 -28.33 12.54
C LYS A 97 16.62 -29.36 11.91
N ALA A 98 15.31 -29.18 12.02
CA ALA A 98 14.34 -30.05 11.36
C ALA A 98 12.92 -29.47 11.38
N TYR A 99 12.45 -29.06 10.19
CA TYR A 99 11.05 -29.00 9.75
C TYR A 99 10.15 -27.99 10.50
N ILE A 100 9.37 -27.14 9.84
CA ILE A 100 8.23 -27.46 8.98
C ILE A 100 8.07 -26.33 7.94
N LYS A 101 8.12 -26.75 6.67
CA LYS A 101 7.39 -26.16 5.54
C LYS A 101 5.95 -26.65 5.66
N ASP A 102 4.97 -25.80 5.35
CA ASP A 102 3.50 -25.98 5.27
C ASP A 102 2.89 -24.74 6.00
N ASP A 103 1.88 -24.00 5.57
CA ASP A 103 0.95 -23.95 4.46
C ASP A 103 0.34 -22.52 4.51
N ASP A 104 0.01 -21.88 3.40
CA ASP A 104 -1.37 -21.70 2.94
C ASP A 104 -2.37 -21.29 4.04
N ASP A 105 -2.70 -19.99 4.09
CA ASP A 105 -4.03 -19.45 4.41
C ASP A 105 -3.94 -17.91 4.32
N GLY A 106 -4.71 -17.23 3.48
CA GLY A 106 -6.15 -17.36 3.43
C GLY A 106 -6.74 -16.13 4.14
N SER A 107 -6.69 -14.97 3.49
CA SER A 107 -7.52 -13.83 3.90
C SER A 107 -8.97 -14.15 3.57
N GLN A 108 -9.66 -14.79 4.51
CA GLN A 108 -11.11 -14.78 4.55
C GLN A 108 -11.59 -13.88 5.69
N SER A 109 -12.37 -12.90 5.26
CA SER A 109 -13.32 -12.12 6.02
C SER A 109 -14.17 -13.00 6.93
N ALA A 110 -14.21 -12.64 8.20
CA ALA A 110 -15.15 -13.16 9.16
C ALA A 110 -16.56 -12.67 8.83
N ASP A 111 -17.49 -13.60 8.64
CA ASP A 111 -18.88 -13.46 9.03
C ASP A 111 -19.35 -14.82 9.58
N GLU A 112 -19.54 -14.85 10.90
CA GLU A 112 -20.19 -15.93 11.63
C GLU A 112 -21.72 -15.85 11.46
N ALA A 113 -22.37 -16.95 11.08
CA ALA A 113 -23.48 -17.55 11.85
C ALA A 113 -24.06 -18.81 11.17
N SER A 114 -23.59 -19.96 11.65
CA SER A 114 -24.26 -21.26 11.87
C SER A 114 -25.74 -21.45 11.42
N ALA A 115 -26.00 -22.46 10.57
CA ALA A 115 -26.52 -23.77 11.03
C ALA A 115 -26.92 -24.74 9.88
N LYS A 116 -26.30 -25.94 9.92
CA LYS A 116 -26.74 -27.29 9.47
C LYS A 116 -27.16 -27.57 8.00
N GLN A 117 -26.30 -28.36 7.35
CA GLN A 117 -26.56 -29.32 6.27
C GLN A 117 -27.60 -30.41 6.67
N PRO A 118 -28.31 -31.09 5.73
CA PRO A 118 -27.68 -32.03 4.79
C PRO A 118 -28.20 -31.91 3.34
N GLY A 119 -27.38 -32.11 2.32
CA GLY A 119 -27.22 -33.41 1.67
C GLY A 119 -27.14 -33.20 0.15
N ALA A 120 -26.36 -34.04 -0.52
CA ALA A 120 -25.96 -33.96 -1.91
C ALA A 120 -27.11 -33.83 -2.93
N ASP A 121 -26.95 -32.98 -3.95
CA ASP A 121 -27.16 -33.34 -5.36
C ASP A 121 -26.76 -32.20 -6.33
N ALA A 122 -26.55 -32.61 -7.58
CA ALA A 122 -25.83 -31.95 -8.66
C ALA A 122 -26.20 -30.49 -8.99
N SER A 123 -25.18 -29.73 -9.40
CA SER A 123 -25.26 -28.36 -9.92
C SER A 123 -26.04 -28.27 -11.23
N ALA A 124 -27.35 -28.07 -11.14
CA ALA A 124 -28.11 -27.45 -12.20
C ALA A 124 -27.97 -25.92 -12.08
N LYS A 125 -27.46 -25.26 -13.13
CA LYS A 125 -27.48 -23.80 -13.30
C LYS A 125 -28.93 -23.33 -13.14
N ALA A 126 -29.27 -22.75 -12.00
CA ALA A 126 -30.59 -22.20 -11.74
C ALA A 126 -30.84 -21.04 -12.70
N ASN A 127 -31.76 -21.24 -13.62
CA ASN A 127 -32.18 -20.25 -14.61
C ASN A 127 -33.28 -19.41 -13.95
N PHE A 128 -32.94 -18.22 -13.46
CA PHE A 128 -33.85 -17.35 -12.68
C PHE A 128 -35.04 -16.78 -13.47
N ASN A 129 -35.17 -17.12 -14.75
CA ASN A 129 -36.28 -16.66 -15.61
C ASN A 129 -37.55 -17.51 -15.51
N LEU A 130 -37.59 -18.54 -14.65
CA LEU A 130 -38.76 -19.40 -14.45
C LEU A 130 -39.14 -19.51 -12.96
N LEU A 131 -39.24 -18.37 -12.27
CA LEU A 131 -39.84 -18.31 -10.94
C LEU A 131 -41.37 -18.35 -11.09
N ASP A 132 -41.93 -19.55 -10.96
CA ASP A 132 -43.37 -19.76 -10.92
C ASP A 132 -43.89 -19.56 -9.49
N PHE A 133 -44.59 -18.43 -9.27
CA PHE A 133 -45.18 -18.08 -7.97
C PHE A 133 -46.61 -18.62 -7.78
N SER A 134 -47.05 -19.56 -8.62
CA SER A 134 -48.43 -20.06 -8.60
C SER A 134 -48.72 -21.13 -7.53
N ALA A 135 -47.69 -21.67 -6.86
CA ALA A 135 -47.85 -22.82 -5.96
C ALA A 135 -48.33 -22.51 -4.53
N ASP A 136 -48.41 -21.24 -4.12
CA ASP A 136 -48.68 -20.84 -2.72
C ASP A 136 -50.09 -20.23 -2.51
N ARG A 137 -51.12 -20.84 -3.11
CA ARG A 137 -52.51 -20.33 -2.98
C ARG A 137 -53.33 -20.91 -1.84
N ASP A 138 -52.90 -21.98 -1.18
CA ASP A 138 -53.76 -22.69 -0.24
C ASP A 138 -53.11 -22.88 1.14
N SER A 139 -52.75 -21.80 1.84
CA SER A 139 -52.88 -21.80 3.30
C SER A 139 -53.00 -20.38 3.88
N SER A 140 -54.04 -20.23 4.70
CA SER A 140 -54.34 -19.16 5.65
C SER A 140 -53.30 -18.06 5.86
N VAL A 141 -53.63 -16.87 5.35
CA VAL A 141 -53.62 -15.56 6.05
C VAL A 141 -52.62 -15.44 7.21
N SER A 142 -51.43 -14.86 6.98
CA SER A 142 -50.77 -13.86 7.88
C SER A 142 -49.25 -13.68 7.66
N ALA A 143 -48.65 -14.13 6.56
CA ALA A 143 -47.23 -13.81 6.30
C ALA A 143 -46.93 -13.61 4.81
N LEU A 144 -47.85 -12.98 4.08
CA LEU A 144 -47.51 -12.35 2.81
C LEU A 144 -46.75 -11.06 3.13
N THR A 145 -45.49 -11.22 3.55
CA THR A 145 -44.53 -10.14 3.76
C THR A 145 -44.34 -9.47 2.40
N LYS A 146 -45.19 -8.47 2.16
CA LYS A 146 -45.19 -7.56 1.04
C LYS A 146 -43.75 -7.10 0.83
N PHE A 147 -43.06 -7.69 -0.16
CA PHE A 147 -41.74 -7.28 -0.59
C PHE A 147 -41.89 -5.87 -1.18
N LYS A 148 -41.84 -4.88 -0.29
CA LYS A 148 -41.92 -3.46 -0.63
C LYS A 148 -40.49 -3.06 -0.92
N PHE A 149 -40.13 -3.09 -2.20
CA PHE A 149 -38.87 -2.52 -2.65
C PHE A 149 -38.96 -1.01 -2.45
N ASP A 150 -38.36 -0.52 -1.38
CA ASP A 150 -38.31 0.91 -1.09
C ASP A 150 -37.23 1.56 -1.96
N PHE A 151 -37.63 1.93 -3.18
CA PHE A 151 -36.80 2.71 -4.11
C PHE A 151 -36.27 4.00 -3.48
N GLN A 152 -36.99 4.58 -2.50
CA GLN A 152 -36.52 5.75 -1.78
C GLN A 152 -35.27 5.46 -0.96
N ASP A 153 -35.22 4.32 -0.27
CA ASP A 153 -34.07 3.92 0.55
C ASP A 153 -32.85 3.65 -0.34
N TYR A 154 -33.05 2.98 -1.48
CA TYR A 154 -31.98 2.74 -2.45
C TYR A 154 -31.44 4.04 -3.08
N VAL A 155 -32.32 5.00 -3.41
CA VAL A 155 -31.90 6.29 -3.96
C VAL A 155 -31.19 7.14 -2.89
N SER A 156 -31.61 7.09 -1.63
CA SER A 156 -30.89 7.75 -0.54
C SER A 156 -29.52 7.12 -0.28
N ASP A 157 -29.39 5.79 -0.40
CA ASP A 157 -28.11 5.09 -0.29
C ASP A 157 -27.16 5.46 -1.42
N ILE A 158 -27.64 5.52 -2.67
CA ILE A 158 -26.84 6.00 -3.81
C ILE A 158 -26.40 7.44 -3.57
N LYS A 159 -27.28 8.32 -3.08
CA LYS A 159 -26.94 9.72 -2.80
C LYS A 159 -25.88 9.82 -1.71
N CYS A 160 -26.02 9.05 -0.62
CA CYS A 160 -25.06 8.99 0.46
C CYS A 160 -23.70 8.47 -0.04
N HIS A 161 -23.69 7.41 -0.84
CA HIS A 161 -22.47 6.85 -1.40
C HIS A 161 -21.79 7.81 -2.38
N ALA A 162 -22.56 8.48 -3.22
CA ALA A 162 -22.04 9.51 -4.13
C ALA A 162 -21.46 10.71 -3.37
N GLN A 163 -22.10 11.15 -2.29
CA GLN A 163 -21.59 12.22 -1.44
C GLN A 163 -20.28 11.81 -0.77
N LYS A 164 -20.22 10.59 -0.20
CA LYS A 164 -19.00 10.06 0.43
C LYS A 164 -17.86 9.90 -0.57
N LEU A 165 -18.14 9.46 -1.80
CA LEU A 165 -17.14 9.41 -2.87
C LEU A 165 -16.67 10.81 -3.25
N ASN A 166 -17.57 11.80 -3.31
CA ASN A 166 -17.21 13.17 -3.61
C ASN A 166 -16.32 13.78 -2.52
N GLU A 167 -16.65 13.58 -1.24
CA GLU A 167 -15.84 14.00 -0.09
C GLU A 167 -14.48 13.31 -0.12
N ASN A 168 -14.42 11.99 -0.34
CA ASN A 168 -13.16 11.25 -0.48
C ASN A 168 -12.31 11.72 -1.67
N VAL A 169 -12.94 12.04 -2.80
CA VAL A 169 -12.24 12.58 -3.98
C VAL A 169 -11.71 13.97 -3.66
N GLN A 170 -12.49 14.80 -2.97
CA GLN A 170 -12.06 16.13 -2.54
C GLN A 170 -10.87 16.04 -1.58
N ASP A 171 -10.92 15.16 -0.60
CA ASP A 171 -9.82 14.93 0.35
C ASP A 171 -8.58 14.38 -0.36
N CYS A 172 -8.77 13.43 -1.27
CA CYS A 172 -7.69 12.90 -2.09
C CYS A 172 -7.06 14.01 -2.95
N LEU A 173 -7.87 14.81 -3.67
CA LEU A 173 -7.40 15.92 -4.49
C LEU A 173 -6.78 17.08 -3.69
N SER A 174 -7.11 17.20 -2.40
CA SER A 174 -6.53 18.20 -1.51
C SER A 174 -5.07 17.92 -1.16
N THR A 175 -4.61 16.68 -1.40
CA THR A 175 -3.23 16.29 -1.09
C THR A 175 -2.30 16.66 -2.25
N ILE A 176 -1.15 17.27 -1.94
CA ILE A 176 -0.12 17.65 -2.94
C ILE A 176 0.29 16.44 -3.80
N SER A 177 0.43 15.27 -3.17
CA SER A 177 0.76 14.01 -3.86
C SER A 177 -0.23 13.64 -4.98
N SER A 178 -1.53 13.92 -4.77
CA SER A 178 -2.57 13.63 -5.75
C SER A 178 -2.54 14.60 -6.93
N VAL A 179 -2.23 15.88 -6.69
CA VAL A 179 -2.03 16.87 -7.76
C VAL A 179 -0.84 16.47 -8.64
N ASP A 180 0.27 16.05 -8.03
CA ASP A 180 1.45 15.57 -8.75
C ASP A 180 1.16 14.26 -9.53
N ALA A 181 0.32 13.38 -8.99
CA ALA A 181 -0.14 12.19 -9.70
C ALA A 181 -0.98 12.55 -10.93
N ILE A 182 -1.87 13.55 -10.82
CA ILE A 182 -2.66 14.04 -11.96
C ILE A 182 -1.77 14.65 -13.03
N PHE A 183 -0.81 15.49 -12.66
CA PHE A 183 0.14 16.07 -13.63
C PHE A 183 0.96 14.99 -14.32
N SER A 184 1.42 13.98 -13.57
CA SER A 184 2.13 12.83 -14.13
C SER A 184 1.23 12.00 -15.07
N LEU A 185 -0.06 11.85 -14.75
CA LEU A 185 -1.03 11.17 -15.59
C LEU A 185 -1.29 11.95 -16.88
N VAL A 186 -1.39 13.27 -16.82
CA VAL A 186 -1.52 14.14 -18.00
C VAL A 186 -0.30 13.99 -18.90
N GLU A 187 0.92 14.08 -18.35
CA GLU A 187 2.16 13.85 -19.12
C GLU A 187 2.18 12.47 -19.77
N CYS A 188 1.91 11.42 -19.00
CA CYS A 188 1.88 10.04 -19.51
C CYS A 188 0.83 9.89 -20.62
N SER A 189 -0.36 10.48 -20.48
CA SER A 189 -1.42 10.42 -21.48
C SER A 189 -1.02 11.07 -22.80
N LEU A 190 -0.31 12.21 -22.74
CA LEU A 190 0.20 12.90 -23.93
C LEU A 190 1.30 12.07 -24.60
N LEU A 191 2.23 11.54 -23.80
CA LEU A 191 3.30 10.68 -24.31
C LEU A 191 2.74 9.44 -25.01
N VAL A 192 1.79 8.73 -24.38
CA VAL A 192 1.14 7.55 -24.96
C VAL A 192 0.36 7.92 -26.22
N ARG A 193 -0.36 9.04 -26.22
CA ARG A 193 -1.08 9.52 -27.40
C ARG A 193 -0.14 9.72 -28.59
N ASP A 194 0.99 10.36 -28.37
CA ASP A 194 1.95 10.67 -29.43
C ASP A 194 2.71 9.41 -29.88
N LEU A 195 3.01 8.49 -28.96
CA LEU A 195 3.55 7.15 -29.30
C LEU A 195 2.57 6.34 -30.16
N LEU A 196 1.28 6.36 -29.83
CA LEU A 196 0.23 5.70 -30.61
C LEU A 196 0.04 6.37 -31.98
N ALA A 197 0.18 7.70 -32.05
CA ALA A 197 0.14 8.43 -33.31
C ALA A 197 1.34 8.10 -34.21
N ALA A 198 2.54 7.96 -33.64
CA ALA A 198 3.76 7.56 -34.34
C ALA A 198 3.71 6.09 -34.81
N GLY A 199 3.03 5.22 -34.05
CA GLY A 199 2.82 3.81 -34.39
C GLY A 199 1.79 3.54 -35.49
N ARG A 200 1.01 4.56 -35.91
CA ARG A 200 0.14 4.41 -37.08
C ARG A 200 1.00 4.40 -38.34
N PRO A 201 1.02 3.32 -39.13
CA PRO A 201 1.59 3.39 -40.46
C PRO A 201 0.80 4.45 -41.20
N THR A 202 1.47 5.53 -41.59
CA THR A 202 0.97 6.47 -42.57
C THR A 202 0.71 5.65 -43.83
N VAL A 203 -0.52 5.17 -43.99
CA VAL A 203 -1.04 4.74 -45.29
C VAL A 203 -0.99 6.03 -46.11
N SER A 204 0.09 6.17 -46.87
CA SER A 204 0.27 7.20 -47.86
C SER A 204 -0.98 7.18 -48.74
N SER A 205 -1.74 8.24 -48.58
CA SER A 205 -2.93 8.57 -49.33
C SER A 205 -2.69 8.40 -50.83
N SER A 206 -3.27 7.33 -51.38
CA SER A 206 -3.72 7.30 -52.78
C SER A 206 -4.95 6.40 -52.94
N SER A 207 -5.99 6.63 -52.13
CA SER A 207 -7.39 6.44 -52.56
C SER A 207 -8.36 6.78 -51.43
N SER A 208 -9.27 7.68 -51.77
CA SER A 208 -10.51 8.02 -51.08
C SER A 208 -11.30 6.81 -50.57
N SER A 209 -11.69 6.83 -49.29
CA SER A 209 -13.10 6.76 -48.85
C SER A 209 -13.20 6.57 -47.34
N SER A 210 -14.02 7.43 -46.74
CA SER A 210 -14.64 7.31 -45.42
C SER A 210 -15.00 5.89 -44.99
N SER A 211 -14.65 5.50 -43.77
CA SER A 211 -15.45 4.61 -42.91
C SER A 211 -14.94 4.67 -41.47
N SER A 212 -15.83 5.11 -40.59
CA SER A 212 -15.74 4.98 -39.14
C SER A 212 -15.66 3.49 -38.75
N SER A 213 -14.49 3.03 -38.29
CA SER A 213 -14.32 1.69 -37.73
C SER A 213 -13.65 1.77 -36.36
N SER A 214 -14.25 1.06 -35.42
CA SER A 214 -14.09 1.13 -33.97
C SER A 214 -12.67 0.85 -33.45
N LEU A 215 -12.36 1.38 -32.26
CA LEU A 215 -11.14 1.07 -31.50
C LEU A 215 -10.92 -0.44 -31.30
N ALA A 216 -11.99 -1.24 -31.32
CA ALA A 216 -11.94 -2.69 -31.19
C ALA A 216 -11.35 -3.38 -32.44
N SER A 217 -11.69 -2.95 -33.65
CA SER A 217 -11.15 -3.56 -34.89
C SER A 217 -9.68 -3.20 -35.12
N SER A 218 -9.21 -2.09 -34.56
CA SER A 218 -7.80 -1.68 -34.54
C SER A 218 -6.94 -2.59 -33.68
N PHE A 219 -7.47 -3.12 -32.57
CA PHE A 219 -6.74 -4.00 -31.67
C PHE A 219 -6.62 -5.41 -32.27
N GLU A 220 -7.67 -5.86 -32.95
CA GLU A 220 -7.75 -7.17 -33.58
C GLU A 220 -6.89 -7.27 -34.86
N ALA A 221 -6.86 -6.20 -35.67
CA ALA A 221 -5.97 -6.12 -36.83
C ALA A 221 -4.48 -5.98 -36.44
N ALA A 222 -4.19 -5.32 -35.32
CA ALA A 222 -2.85 -5.32 -34.73
C ALA A 222 -2.47 -6.74 -34.28
N ALA A 223 -3.36 -7.43 -33.55
CA ALA A 223 -3.14 -8.79 -33.05
C ALA A 223 -2.96 -9.85 -34.15
N ALA A 224 -3.58 -9.69 -35.33
CA ALA A 224 -3.44 -10.65 -36.43
C ALA A 224 -2.07 -10.61 -37.15
N SER A 225 -1.26 -9.55 -36.95
CA SER A 225 0.09 -9.44 -37.53
C SER A 225 1.23 -9.95 -36.62
N HIS A 226 0.90 -10.53 -35.47
CA HIS A 226 1.81 -10.90 -34.37
C HIS A 226 2.55 -12.25 -34.52
N ALA A 227 2.55 -12.90 -35.68
CA ALA A 227 3.14 -14.22 -35.84
C ALA A 227 4.42 -14.19 -36.68
N SER A 228 5.56 -13.88 -36.04
CA SER A 228 6.94 -14.36 -36.31
C SER A 228 8.02 -13.27 -36.16
N HIS A 229 8.85 -13.43 -35.11
CA HIS A 229 10.16 -12.78 -34.87
C HIS A 229 10.31 -11.24 -34.77
N ALA A 230 9.38 -10.41 -35.26
CA ALA A 230 9.49 -8.94 -35.20
C ALA A 230 8.83 -8.28 -33.96
N GLN A 231 8.24 -9.09 -33.06
CA GLN A 231 7.41 -8.61 -31.95
C GLN A 231 8.19 -7.99 -30.75
N PRO A 232 9.35 -8.51 -30.29
CA PRO A 232 9.98 -7.98 -29.07
C PRO A 232 10.56 -6.58 -29.29
N GLN A 233 11.02 -6.28 -30.51
CA GLN A 233 11.62 -4.99 -30.82
C GLN A 233 10.58 -3.87 -30.84
N ARG A 234 9.38 -4.13 -31.37
CA ARG A 234 8.27 -3.17 -31.30
C ARG A 234 7.84 -2.88 -29.88
N ILE A 235 7.76 -3.91 -29.02
CA ILE A 235 7.41 -3.71 -27.60
C ILE A 235 8.47 -2.84 -26.92
N LEU A 236 9.76 -3.12 -27.18
CA LEU A 236 10.85 -2.30 -26.66
C LEU A 236 10.74 -0.85 -27.14
N ASP A 237 10.43 -0.61 -28.42
CA ASP A 237 10.26 0.75 -28.96
C ASP A 237 9.14 1.54 -28.28
N TYR A 238 8.07 0.88 -27.83
CA TYR A 238 7.00 1.50 -27.03
C TYR A 238 7.38 1.68 -25.56
N CYS A 239 8.05 0.69 -24.96
CA CYS A 239 8.40 0.71 -23.55
C CYS A 239 9.56 1.67 -23.23
N LEU A 240 10.53 1.85 -24.13
CA LEU A 240 11.73 2.64 -23.87
C LEU A 240 11.42 4.12 -23.59
N PRO A 241 10.59 4.81 -24.39
CA PRO A 241 10.20 6.19 -24.10
C PRO A 241 9.46 6.33 -22.77
N ILE A 242 8.57 5.37 -22.44
CA ILE A 242 7.82 5.36 -21.18
C ILE A 242 8.75 5.15 -19.99
N LEU A 243 9.68 4.19 -20.08
CA LEU A 243 10.69 3.94 -19.05
C LEU A 243 11.63 5.13 -18.88
N THR A 244 12.03 5.76 -19.99
CA THR A 244 12.87 6.97 -19.96
C THR A 244 12.12 8.11 -19.29
N TRP A 245 10.84 8.33 -19.64
CA TRP A 245 10.01 9.33 -18.98
C TRP A 245 9.88 9.04 -17.48
N LEU A 246 9.56 7.80 -17.10
CA LEU A 246 9.43 7.41 -15.69
C LEU A 246 10.75 7.63 -14.94
N LEU A 247 11.89 7.21 -15.51
CA LEU A 247 13.20 7.38 -14.88
C LEU A 247 13.54 8.86 -14.65
N PHE A 248 13.42 9.71 -15.68
CA PHE A 248 13.90 11.09 -15.62
C PHE A 248 12.92 12.06 -14.94
N PHE A 249 11.60 11.87 -15.11
CA PHE A 249 10.60 12.77 -14.56
C PHE A 249 9.97 12.27 -13.25
N ARG A 250 10.20 11.00 -12.86
CA ARG A 250 9.74 10.45 -11.58
C ARG A 250 10.88 9.87 -10.75
N GLY A 251 11.66 8.94 -11.32
CA GLY A 251 12.71 8.22 -10.60
C GLY A 251 13.79 9.13 -10.02
N ILE A 252 14.46 9.93 -10.88
CA ILE A 252 15.54 10.83 -10.46
C ILE A 252 15.01 11.90 -9.47
N PRO A 253 13.91 12.62 -9.73
CA PRO A 253 13.34 13.55 -8.75
C PRO A 253 13.04 12.91 -7.40
N THR A 254 12.42 11.73 -7.37
CA THR A 254 12.14 10.97 -6.14
C THR A 254 13.41 10.63 -5.37
N LEU A 255 14.46 10.19 -6.07
CA LEU A 255 15.75 9.90 -5.43
C LEU A 255 16.40 11.16 -4.86
N VAL A 256 16.35 12.28 -5.59
CA VAL A 256 16.90 13.56 -5.14
C VAL A 256 16.16 14.09 -3.91
N SER A 257 14.83 14.07 -3.92
CA SER A 257 14.02 14.48 -2.77
C SER A 257 14.20 13.57 -1.57
N TYR A 258 14.30 12.26 -1.79
CA TYR A 258 14.61 11.31 -0.72
C TYR A 258 15.99 11.58 -0.12
N TYR A 259 17.01 11.77 -0.97
CA TYR A 259 18.38 12.01 -0.51
C TYR A 259 18.55 13.32 0.26
N ILE A 260 17.94 14.41 -0.23
CA ILE A 260 17.99 15.71 0.46
C ILE A 260 17.22 15.65 1.78
N ASN A 261 16.07 14.97 1.82
CA ASN A 261 15.32 14.82 3.06
C ASN A 261 16.07 13.93 4.07
N PHE A 262 16.77 12.89 3.61
CA PHE A 262 17.62 12.05 4.45
C PHE A 262 18.72 12.85 5.18
N ILE A 263 19.31 13.86 4.52
CA ILE A 263 20.32 14.73 5.13
C ILE A 263 19.74 15.63 6.23
N ARG A 264 18.42 15.85 6.26
CA ARG A 264 17.77 16.63 7.32
C ARG A 264 17.49 15.84 8.62
N TYR A 265 17.79 14.54 8.64
CA TYR A 265 17.91 13.68 9.84
C TYR A 265 16.72 13.55 10.81
N ASP A 266 15.54 14.12 10.55
CA ASP A 266 14.54 14.27 11.64
C ASP A 266 13.08 13.86 11.34
N LEU A 267 12.76 13.17 10.24
CA LEU A 267 11.40 12.68 10.03
C LEU A 267 11.36 11.26 9.45
N ASP A 268 10.50 10.44 10.07
CA ASP A 268 9.97 9.21 9.48
C ASP A 268 9.56 9.49 8.03
N ILE A 269 10.12 8.68 7.13
CA ILE A 269 10.35 9.00 5.72
C ILE A 269 9.07 9.45 5.00
N GLU A 270 8.93 10.76 4.82
CA GLU A 270 7.99 11.37 3.89
C GLU A 270 8.79 12.11 2.79
N LEU A 271 8.35 11.98 1.55
CA LEU A 271 9.02 12.59 0.39
C LEU A 271 8.79 14.11 0.40
N ASP A 272 9.85 14.92 0.46
CA ASP A 272 9.71 16.38 0.37
C ASP A 272 9.15 16.80 -1.01
N PRO A 273 7.90 17.28 -1.08
CA PRO A 273 7.24 17.59 -2.34
C PRO A 273 7.85 18.81 -3.03
N MET A 274 8.44 19.75 -2.28
CA MET A 274 9.08 20.93 -2.86
C MET A 274 10.37 20.54 -3.59
N THR A 275 11.20 19.74 -2.94
CA THR A 275 12.45 19.24 -3.53
C THR A 275 12.18 18.32 -4.73
N PHE A 276 11.13 17.51 -4.68
CA PHE A 276 10.69 16.68 -5.82
C PHE A 276 10.33 17.56 -7.02
N ASN A 277 9.46 18.55 -6.85
CA ASN A 277 9.00 19.39 -7.95
C ASN A 277 10.11 20.30 -8.50
N LEU A 278 10.98 20.82 -7.63
CA LEU A 278 12.13 21.63 -8.05
C LEU A 278 13.13 20.81 -8.87
N SER A 279 13.45 19.59 -8.45
CA SER A 279 14.37 18.72 -9.19
C SER A 279 13.76 18.30 -10.54
N LYS A 280 12.47 17.96 -10.59
CA LYS A 280 11.74 17.71 -11.84
C LYS A 280 11.77 18.93 -12.76
N PHE A 281 11.59 20.15 -12.24
CA PHE A 281 11.68 21.39 -13.01
C PHE A 281 13.08 21.58 -13.61
N LEU A 282 14.13 21.41 -12.81
CA LEU A 282 15.51 21.56 -13.27
C LEU A 282 15.89 20.53 -14.34
N ILE A 283 15.47 19.27 -14.17
CA ILE A 283 15.67 18.21 -15.16
C ILE A 283 14.91 18.54 -16.45
N SER A 284 13.64 18.94 -16.34
CA SER A 284 12.83 19.35 -17.49
C SER A 284 13.48 20.51 -18.26
N LEU A 285 13.99 21.50 -17.54
CA LEU A 285 14.68 22.66 -18.11
C LEU A 285 15.99 22.25 -18.81
N ALA A 286 16.77 21.38 -18.16
CA ALA A 286 18.01 20.87 -18.71
C ALA A 286 17.76 20.08 -20.01
N ILE A 287 16.78 19.18 -20.00
CA ILE A 287 16.38 18.40 -21.19
C ILE A 287 15.91 19.35 -22.29
N PHE A 288 14.96 20.25 -22.00
CA PHE A 288 14.41 21.17 -22.99
C PHE A 288 15.50 22.03 -23.64
N LYS A 289 16.42 22.58 -22.84
CA LYS A 289 17.52 23.42 -23.34
C LYS A 289 18.51 22.61 -24.18
N THR A 290 18.83 21.40 -23.75
CA THR A 290 19.87 20.57 -24.36
C THR A 290 19.37 19.89 -25.64
N CYS A 291 18.12 19.39 -25.67
CA CYS A 291 17.48 18.82 -26.86
C CYS A 291 17.23 19.87 -27.96
N ASN A 292 16.99 21.13 -27.59
CA ASN A 292 16.78 22.21 -28.57
C ASN A 292 18.10 22.81 -29.10
N ASN A 293 19.23 22.52 -28.47
CA ASN A 293 20.53 23.03 -28.90
C ASN A 293 21.18 22.05 -29.89
N LYS A 294 21.34 22.48 -31.14
CA LYS A 294 21.88 21.65 -32.24
C LYS A 294 23.38 21.32 -32.12
N ASN A 295 24.09 21.85 -31.12
CA ASN A 295 25.56 21.83 -31.05
C ASN A 295 26.13 20.83 -30.03
N ILE A 296 25.35 19.84 -29.57
CA ILE A 296 25.79 18.90 -28.53
C ILE A 296 25.91 17.51 -29.13
N ASP A 297 27.12 17.15 -29.56
CA ASP A 297 27.44 15.83 -30.07
C ASP A 297 27.99 14.94 -28.94
N PHE A 298 27.26 13.86 -28.61
CA PHE A 298 27.68 12.85 -27.62
C PHE A 298 28.34 11.61 -28.26
N HIS A 299 28.97 11.77 -29.44
CA HIS A 299 29.49 10.65 -30.25
C HIS A 299 30.49 9.72 -29.54
N SER A 300 31.05 10.12 -28.39
CA SER A 300 32.01 9.30 -27.64
C SER A 300 31.38 8.15 -26.84
N PHE A 301 30.06 8.14 -26.61
CA PHE A 301 29.41 7.14 -25.74
C PHE A 301 28.12 6.56 -26.34
N GLN A 302 28.21 5.37 -26.93
CA GLN A 302 27.09 4.69 -27.60
C GLN A 302 25.84 4.50 -26.71
N TYR A 303 26.01 4.14 -25.43
CA TYR A 303 24.88 3.96 -24.51
C TYR A 303 24.22 5.28 -24.12
N VAL A 304 25.02 6.34 -23.96
CA VAL A 304 24.53 7.69 -23.64
C VAL A 304 23.73 8.21 -24.83
N ASP A 305 24.21 7.98 -26.05
CA ASP A 305 23.53 8.39 -27.28
C ASP A 305 22.14 7.73 -27.41
N GLN A 306 22.00 6.45 -27.05
CA GLN A 306 20.69 5.78 -27.06
C GLN A 306 19.72 6.39 -26.04
N VAL A 307 20.14 6.55 -24.78
CA VAL A 307 19.29 7.18 -23.75
C VAL A 307 18.96 8.62 -24.13
N TRP A 308 19.93 9.35 -24.66
CA TRP A 308 19.79 10.72 -25.11
C TRP A 308 18.77 10.86 -26.24
N THR A 309 18.83 9.97 -27.23
CA THR A 309 17.87 9.92 -28.34
C THR A 309 16.45 9.69 -27.83
N GLN A 310 16.29 8.80 -26.85
CA GLN A 310 14.99 8.51 -26.23
C GLN A 310 14.48 9.70 -25.41
N LEU A 311 15.36 10.39 -24.70
CA LEU A 311 15.04 11.60 -23.95
C LEU A 311 14.64 12.75 -24.89
N CYS A 312 15.31 12.89 -26.03
CA CYS A 312 14.92 13.83 -27.09
C CYS A 312 13.55 13.50 -27.68
N SER A 313 13.25 12.22 -27.90
CA SER A 313 11.94 11.76 -28.39
C SER A 313 10.82 12.09 -27.39
N VAL A 314 11.05 11.82 -26.10
CA VAL A 314 10.13 12.18 -25.01
C VAL A 314 9.94 13.70 -24.96
N ASN A 315 11.02 14.48 -25.07
CA ASN A 315 10.95 15.95 -25.10
C ASN A 315 10.22 16.49 -26.33
N HIS A 316 10.35 15.84 -27.50
CA HIS A 316 9.61 16.24 -28.70
C HIS A 316 8.11 16.00 -28.53
N SER A 317 7.72 14.90 -27.88
CA SER A 317 6.32 14.55 -27.63
C SER A 317 5.70 15.46 -26.56
N LEU A 318 6.39 15.67 -25.44
CA LEU A 318 5.86 16.44 -24.30
C LEU A 318 6.06 17.96 -24.43
N GLY A 319 7.04 18.40 -25.22
CA GLY A 319 7.38 19.81 -25.38
C GLY A 319 7.68 20.50 -24.05
N THR A 320 7.00 21.63 -23.80
CA THR A 320 7.16 22.42 -22.57
C THR A 320 6.27 21.95 -21.41
N VAL A 321 5.42 20.94 -21.61
CA VAL A 321 4.41 20.53 -20.61
C VAL A 321 5.05 20.15 -19.26
N PRO A 322 6.10 19.29 -19.19
CA PRO A 322 6.68 18.89 -17.91
C PRO A 322 7.31 20.07 -17.16
N LEU A 323 7.86 21.04 -17.89
CA LEU A 323 8.43 22.27 -17.33
C LEU A 323 7.34 23.16 -16.70
N VAL A 324 6.24 23.38 -17.40
CA VAL A 324 5.14 24.23 -16.92
C VAL A 324 4.44 23.57 -15.73
N LEU A 325 4.17 22.27 -15.79
CA LEU A 325 3.51 21.54 -14.70
C LEU A 325 4.39 21.48 -13.45
N SER A 326 5.70 21.22 -13.60
CA SER A 326 6.62 21.26 -12.45
C SER A 326 6.75 22.65 -11.84
N MET A 327 6.77 23.72 -12.66
CA MET A 327 6.73 25.09 -12.14
C MET A 327 5.43 25.39 -11.39
N ALA A 328 4.28 24.95 -11.92
CA ALA A 328 2.99 25.09 -11.26
C ALA A 328 2.94 24.32 -9.93
N SER A 329 3.45 23.08 -9.89
CA SER A 329 3.58 22.31 -8.65
C SER A 329 4.50 22.99 -7.65
N CYS A 330 5.65 23.55 -8.06
CA CYS A 330 6.50 24.33 -7.16
C CYS A 330 5.75 25.51 -6.53
N LEU A 331 5.01 26.28 -7.34
CA LEU A 331 4.20 27.39 -6.83
C LEU A 331 3.10 26.91 -5.88
N LEU A 332 2.47 25.78 -6.18
CA LEU A 332 1.45 25.19 -5.31
C LEU A 332 2.05 24.72 -3.98
N THR A 333 3.21 24.04 -4.01
CA THR A 333 3.91 23.63 -2.78
C THR A 333 4.29 24.82 -1.92
N LEU A 334 4.71 25.94 -2.53
CA LEU A 334 5.00 27.19 -1.81
C LEU A 334 3.76 27.90 -1.26
N TYR A 335 2.58 27.66 -1.83
CA TYR A 335 1.34 28.24 -1.36
C TYR A 335 0.75 27.45 -0.17
N VAL A 336 0.97 26.13 -0.16
CA VAL A 336 0.43 25.22 0.86
C VAL A 336 1.35 25.11 2.09
N LEU A 337 2.67 25.24 1.92
CA LEU A 337 3.65 25.34 3.03
C LEU A 337 3.66 26.75 3.66
#